data_AF-A0A067FJ05-F1
#
_entry.id   AF-A0A067FJ05-F1
#
_cell.length_a   1.000
_cell.length_b   1.000
_cell.length_c   1.000
_cell.angle_alpha   90.00
_cell.angle_beta   90.00
_cell.angle_gamma   90.00
#
_symmetry.space_group_name_H-M   'P 1'
#
loop_
_entity.id
_entity.type
_entity.pdbx_description
1 polymer ?
#
loop_
_entity_poly.entity_id
_entity_poly.type
_entity_poly.pdbx_seq_one_letter_code
_entity_poly.pdbx_strand_id
1 'polypeptide(L)'
;MLMCKFFLQQRCRFGTNCRLSHGIDVPLSFLKKYVPTSWEQSLVGSTIWALSDDKVGIWRKAELGSWDDEHRMGEVVFRDDGSSAKLGIEAMTLSEYAQMSDEEDSDFSSEQSDSSDYEEDSPHGVGFDESNNLKRGVRNDTVVFAKWENHTRGIASKMMANMGYREGMGLGASGQGILDPVAVKVLPPKQSLDHAVELHQSKEGKDEKQRKKRSRGGRRKREKKFAEAVRAARDEEESRPDVFSLINNQLRVHHETINGSSPKMQQHKGSVKEKKISRRDLVAYDDEIKDLRVRVVKLEEMVNRNKNEKAVFEAAMRKLNETRKALAQAEAAQASASHEVSSREKEKRWLKF
;
A
#
# COMPACT_ATOMS: atom_id res chain seq x y z
N MET A 1 -11.68 2.49 18.78
CA MET A 1 -11.59 2.81 20.23
C MET A 1 -10.80 1.72 20.93
N LEU A 2 -10.03 2.05 21.97
CA LEU A 2 -9.29 1.07 22.77
C LEU A 2 -9.88 0.97 24.18
N MET A 3 -10.00 -0.24 24.72
CA MET A 3 -10.53 -0.49 26.06
C MET A 3 -9.50 -0.18 27.14
N CYS A 4 -9.95 0.40 28.26
CA CYS A 4 -9.09 0.71 29.39
C CYS A 4 -8.76 -0.55 30.20
N LYS A 5 -7.50 -0.99 30.17
CA LYS A 5 -7.04 -2.17 30.94
C LYS A 5 -7.19 -1.99 32.45
N PHE A 6 -7.00 -0.78 32.97
CA PHE A 6 -7.16 -0.49 34.39
C PHE A 6 -8.63 -0.49 34.82
N PHE A 7 -9.56 -0.15 33.91
CA PHE A 7 -11.00 -0.23 34.19
C PHE A 7 -11.46 -1.69 34.28
N LEU A 8 -10.99 -2.55 33.37
CA LEU A 8 -11.25 -4.00 33.44
C LEU A 8 -10.75 -4.62 34.74
N GLN A 9 -9.68 -4.07 35.33
CA GLN A 9 -9.14 -4.48 36.63
C GLN A 9 -9.79 -3.76 37.83
N GLN A 10 -10.80 -2.92 37.60
CA GLN A 10 -11.48 -2.10 38.63
C GLN A 10 -10.52 -1.14 39.37
N ARG A 11 -9.47 -0.67 38.70
CA ARG A 11 -8.42 0.22 39.24
C ARG A 11 -8.40 1.61 38.61
N CYS A 12 -9.22 1.85 37.59
CA CYS A 12 -9.26 3.14 36.91
C CYS A 12 -9.99 4.18 37.76
N ARG A 13 -9.33 5.30 38.06
CA ARG A 13 -9.89 6.41 38.86
C ARG A 13 -10.53 7.53 38.03
N PHE A 14 -10.40 7.46 36.71
CA PHE A 14 -10.75 8.57 35.81
C PHE A 14 -12.22 8.57 35.37
N GLY A 15 -12.98 7.52 35.67
CA GLY A 15 -14.40 7.43 35.31
C GLY A 15 -14.64 7.74 33.83
N THR A 16 -15.59 8.62 33.53
CA THR A 16 -15.93 9.06 32.18
C THR A 16 -14.86 9.92 31.49
N ASN A 17 -13.88 10.45 32.24
CA ASN A 17 -12.79 11.28 31.72
C ASN A 17 -11.54 10.46 31.35
N CYS A 18 -11.64 9.13 31.32
CA CYS A 18 -10.53 8.28 30.89
C CYS A 18 -10.26 8.45 29.38
N ARG A 19 -8.98 8.47 28.98
CA ARG A 19 -8.59 8.48 27.56
C ARG A 19 -8.99 7.19 26.83
N LEU A 20 -9.16 6.09 27.56
CA LEU A 20 -9.52 4.79 27.02
C LEU A 20 -10.98 4.48 27.37
N SER A 21 -11.66 3.72 26.50
CA SER A 21 -13.07 3.39 26.66
C SER A 21 -13.31 2.52 27.90
N HIS A 22 -14.34 2.85 28.66
CA HIS A 22 -14.89 2.03 29.74
C HIS A 22 -16.11 1.21 29.28
N GLY A 23 -16.54 1.36 28.02
CA GLY A 23 -17.79 0.79 27.53
C GLY A 23 -19.01 1.66 27.90
N ILE A 24 -20.18 1.06 27.75
CA ILE A 24 -21.48 1.69 28.01
C ILE A 24 -22.33 0.66 28.76
N ASP A 25 -23.04 1.11 29.79
CA ASP A 25 -24.01 0.30 30.51
C ASP A 25 -25.33 0.26 29.72
N VAL A 26 -25.77 -0.94 29.33
CA VAL A 26 -26.98 -1.16 28.53
C VAL A 26 -27.90 -2.11 29.29
N PRO A 27 -29.20 -1.80 29.48
CA PRO A 27 -30.12 -2.72 30.14
C PRO A 27 -30.26 -4.02 29.36
N LEU A 28 -30.42 -5.15 30.08
CA LEU A 28 -30.47 -6.48 29.46
C LEU A 28 -31.58 -6.62 28.41
N SER A 29 -32.66 -5.86 28.53
CA SER A 29 -33.77 -5.84 27.57
C SER A 29 -33.38 -5.30 26.18
N PHE A 30 -32.31 -4.50 26.08
CA PHE A 30 -31.83 -3.94 24.82
C PHE A 30 -30.80 -4.83 24.12
N LEU A 31 -30.35 -5.91 24.76
CA LEU A 31 -29.36 -6.81 24.17
C LEU A 31 -30.01 -7.68 23.09
N LYS A 32 -29.64 -7.44 21.82
CA LYS A 32 -29.97 -8.32 20.70
C LYS A 32 -28.97 -9.48 20.60
N LYS A 33 -29.42 -10.62 20.07
CA LYS A 33 -28.53 -11.77 19.81
C LYS A 33 -27.52 -11.37 18.73
N TYR A 34 -26.24 -11.63 18.98
CA TYR A 34 -25.19 -11.39 17.99
C TYR A 34 -25.36 -12.31 16.78
N VAL A 35 -25.40 -11.73 15.58
CA VAL A 35 -25.44 -12.43 14.29
C VAL A 35 -24.07 -12.25 13.63
N PRO A 36 -23.24 -13.30 13.53
CA PRO A 36 -21.97 -13.23 12.81
C PRO A 36 -22.19 -12.95 11.33
N THR A 37 -21.31 -12.16 10.72
CA THR A 37 -21.34 -11.95 9.27
C THR A 37 -20.95 -13.24 8.53
N SER A 38 -21.80 -13.69 7.63
CA SER A 38 -21.50 -14.78 6.70
C SER A 38 -20.60 -14.26 5.57
N TRP A 39 -19.38 -14.80 5.48
CA TRP A 39 -18.43 -14.46 4.44
C TRP A 39 -18.54 -15.43 3.27
N GLU A 40 -18.51 -14.88 2.05
CA GLU A 40 -18.64 -15.62 0.80
C GLU A 40 -17.73 -15.00 -0.27
N GLN A 41 -17.42 -15.76 -1.32
CA GLN A 41 -16.65 -15.27 -2.47
C GLN A 41 -17.31 -14.08 -3.19
N SER A 42 -18.64 -13.96 -3.10
CA SER A 42 -19.43 -12.85 -3.62
C SER A 42 -19.07 -11.50 -2.99
N LEU A 43 -18.50 -11.51 -1.77
CA LEU A 43 -18.11 -10.31 -1.02
C LEU A 43 -16.68 -9.84 -1.34
N VAL A 44 -15.97 -10.50 -2.26
CA VAL A 44 -14.65 -10.07 -2.72
C VAL A 44 -14.78 -8.71 -3.43
N GLY A 45 -13.96 -7.74 -3.02
CA GLY A 45 -14.01 -6.35 -3.44
C GLY A 45 -14.80 -5.45 -2.48
N SER A 46 -15.52 -6.02 -1.51
CA SER A 46 -16.25 -5.25 -0.50
C SER A 46 -15.32 -4.52 0.45
N THR A 47 -15.77 -3.36 0.93
CA THR A 47 -15.07 -2.57 1.95
C THR A 47 -15.37 -3.14 3.33
N ILE A 48 -14.33 -3.54 4.05
CA ILE A 48 -14.40 -4.21 5.34
C ILE A 48 -13.54 -3.47 6.38
N TRP A 49 -13.76 -3.78 7.64
CA TRP A 49 -12.82 -3.49 8.72
C TRP A 49 -12.08 -4.76 9.08
N ALA A 50 -10.78 -4.67 9.25
CA ALA A 50 -9.90 -5.79 9.54
C ALA A 50 -8.93 -5.43 10.68
N LEU A 51 -8.61 -6.40 11.53
CA LEU A 51 -7.56 -6.23 12.54
C LEU A 51 -6.18 -6.16 11.89
N SER A 52 -5.42 -5.11 12.21
CA SER A 52 -4.00 -5.04 11.88
C SER A 52 -3.22 -6.02 12.77
N ASP A 53 -2.18 -6.66 12.23
CA ASP A 53 -1.20 -7.46 12.98
C ASP A 53 -0.43 -6.65 14.04
N ASP A 54 -0.65 -5.34 14.10
CA ASP A 54 -0.14 -4.52 15.18
C ASP A 54 -0.75 -4.99 16.52
N LYS A 55 0.13 -5.25 17.50
CA LYS A 55 -0.16 -5.67 18.89
C LYS A 55 -1.16 -4.80 19.66
N VAL A 56 -1.70 -3.77 19.00
CA VAL A 56 -2.60 -2.74 19.53
C VAL A 56 -4.07 -3.12 19.31
N GLY A 57 -4.39 -4.14 18.49
CA GLY A 57 -5.77 -4.62 18.31
C GLY A 57 -6.69 -3.56 17.68
N ILE A 58 -6.13 -2.76 16.77
CA ILE A 58 -6.85 -1.67 16.09
C ILE A 58 -7.42 -2.22 14.79
N TRP A 59 -8.73 -2.02 14.62
CA TRP A 59 -9.43 -2.28 13.37
C TRP A 59 -9.15 -1.15 12.38
N ARG A 60 -8.75 -1.51 11.16
CA ARG A 60 -8.47 -0.58 10.06
C ARG A 60 -9.33 -0.89 8.85
N LYS A 61 -9.55 0.12 8.01
CA LYS A 61 -10.33 -0.03 6.78
C LYS A 61 -9.52 -0.81 5.74
N ALA A 62 -10.13 -1.85 5.20
CA ALA A 62 -9.53 -2.76 4.24
C ALA A 62 -10.53 -3.16 3.15
N GLU A 63 -10.03 -3.80 2.11
CA GLU A 63 -10.83 -4.45 1.07
C GLU A 63 -10.60 -5.95 1.11
N LEU A 64 -11.66 -6.73 0.94
CA LEU A 64 -11.55 -8.18 0.84
C LEU A 64 -11.02 -8.53 -0.56
N GLY A 65 -9.79 -9.03 -0.65
CA GLY A 65 -9.14 -9.38 -1.92
C GLY A 65 -9.44 -10.80 -2.39
N SER A 66 -9.50 -11.76 -1.48
CA SER A 66 -9.95 -13.13 -1.77
C SER A 66 -10.56 -13.77 -0.53
N TRP A 67 -11.42 -14.76 -0.73
CA TRP A 67 -12.05 -15.53 0.34
C TRP A 67 -11.90 -17.02 0.06
N ASP A 68 -11.41 -17.75 1.05
CA ASP A 68 -11.27 -19.20 1.03
C ASP A 68 -12.33 -19.83 1.94
N ASP A 69 -13.31 -20.50 1.33
CA ASP A 69 -14.42 -21.15 2.03
C ASP A 69 -13.97 -22.38 2.85
N GLU A 70 -12.93 -23.08 2.41
CA GLU A 70 -12.44 -24.29 3.09
C GLU A 70 -11.75 -23.93 4.40
N HIS A 71 -10.88 -22.92 4.33
CA HIS A 71 -10.09 -22.47 5.48
C HIS A 71 -10.76 -21.34 6.28
N ARG A 72 -11.91 -20.82 5.80
CA ARG A 72 -12.61 -19.66 6.37
C ARG A 72 -11.67 -18.47 6.62
N MET A 73 -10.78 -18.23 5.66
CA MET A 73 -9.79 -17.15 5.72
C MET A 73 -9.93 -16.23 4.51
N GLY A 74 -9.91 -14.92 4.77
CA GLY A 74 -9.92 -13.89 3.75
C GLY A 74 -8.54 -13.26 3.61
N GLU A 75 -8.07 -13.08 2.39
CA GLU A 75 -6.96 -12.16 2.12
C GLU A 75 -7.51 -10.75 2.05
N VAL A 76 -7.06 -9.89 2.97
CA VAL A 76 -7.48 -8.49 3.04
C VAL A 76 -6.35 -7.58 2.61
N VAL A 77 -6.69 -6.46 1.99
CA VAL A 77 -5.74 -5.40 1.62
C VAL A 77 -6.11 -4.12 2.36
N PHE A 78 -5.22 -3.64 3.23
CA PHE A 78 -5.45 -2.41 4.00
C PHE A 78 -5.35 -1.19 3.09
N ARG A 79 -6.34 -0.28 3.16
CA ARG A 79 -6.37 0.92 2.31
C ARG A 79 -5.28 1.94 2.67
N ASP A 80 -4.83 1.94 3.91
CA ASP A 80 -3.85 2.94 4.40
C ASP A 80 -2.45 2.68 3.83
N ASP A 81 -1.93 1.47 3.99
CA ASP A 81 -0.55 1.10 3.68
C ASP A 81 -0.41 0.21 2.44
N GLY A 82 -1.52 -0.34 1.93
CA GLY A 82 -1.53 -1.34 0.86
C GLY A 82 -0.96 -2.70 1.28
N SER A 83 -0.73 -2.92 2.58
CA SER A 83 -0.33 -4.23 3.10
C SER A 83 -1.46 -5.24 2.96
N SER A 84 -1.14 -6.50 2.66
CA SER A 84 -2.10 -7.60 2.68
C SER A 84 -1.86 -8.53 3.87
N ALA A 85 -2.94 -9.09 4.41
CA ALA A 85 -2.91 -10.06 5.50
C ALA A 85 -3.97 -11.14 5.27
N LYS A 86 -3.71 -12.37 5.71
CA LYS A 86 -4.70 -13.45 5.73
C LYS A 86 -5.32 -13.50 7.11
N LEU A 87 -6.61 -13.19 7.20
CA LEU A 87 -7.32 -13.06 8.46
C LEU A 87 -8.51 -14.04 8.49
N GLY A 88 -8.78 -14.56 9.69
CA GLY A 88 -9.98 -15.35 9.95
C GLY A 88 -11.21 -14.47 10.16
N ILE A 89 -12.38 -15.10 10.20
CA ILE A 89 -13.70 -14.44 10.37
C ILE A 89 -13.72 -13.47 11.56
N GLU A 90 -13.14 -13.85 12.70
CA GLU A 90 -13.16 -13.03 13.92
C GLU A 90 -12.37 -11.71 13.80
N ALA A 91 -11.48 -11.63 12.83
CA ALA A 91 -10.61 -10.48 12.59
C ALA A 91 -11.09 -9.61 11.42
N MET A 92 -12.31 -9.85 10.90
CA MET A 92 -12.92 -9.11 9.81
C MET A 92 -14.39 -8.81 10.10
N THR A 93 -14.87 -7.63 9.71
CA THR A 93 -16.30 -7.27 9.76
C THR A 93 -16.67 -6.40 8.57
N LEU A 94 -17.88 -6.55 8.03
CA LEU A 94 -18.39 -5.70 6.96
C LEU A 94 -18.57 -4.26 7.47
N SER A 95 -18.29 -3.28 6.61
CA SER A 95 -18.40 -1.85 6.97
C SER A 95 -19.83 -1.39 7.26
N GLU A 96 -20.83 -2.10 6.75
CA GLU A 96 -22.26 -1.76 6.88
C GLU A 96 -22.73 -1.91 8.34
N TYR A 97 -22.26 -2.93 9.06
CA TYR A 97 -22.59 -3.14 10.48
C TYR A 97 -21.88 -2.18 11.43
N ALA A 98 -20.92 -1.38 10.95
CA ALA A 98 -20.29 -0.32 11.74
C ALA A 98 -21.07 1.02 11.65
N GLN A 99 -21.99 1.16 10.70
CA GLN A 99 -22.78 2.38 10.49
C GLN A 99 -24.20 2.31 11.07
N MET A 100 -24.68 1.12 11.45
CA MET A 100 -26.03 0.94 12.00
C MET A 100 -26.07 1.14 13.52
N SER A 101 -25.97 2.39 13.96
CA SER A 101 -26.29 2.77 15.35
C SER A 101 -27.26 3.96 15.43
N ASP A 102 -27.93 4.34 14.35
CA ASP A 102 -28.81 5.52 14.40
C ASP A 102 -30.15 5.43 13.67
N GLU A 103 -30.53 4.31 13.05
CA GLU A 103 -31.75 4.30 12.21
C GLU A 103 -32.55 2.98 12.28
N GLU A 104 -33.06 2.59 13.45
CA GLU A 104 -34.14 1.60 13.56
C GLU A 104 -35.08 1.88 14.76
N ASP A 105 -35.84 2.97 14.72
CA ASP A 105 -37.14 3.03 15.39
C ASP A 105 -38.22 2.71 14.33
N SER A 106 -38.57 1.43 14.26
CA SER A 106 -39.70 0.94 13.47
C SER A 106 -40.95 1.03 14.35
N ASP A 107 -41.78 2.03 14.06
CA ASP A 107 -43.06 2.26 14.72
C ASP A 107 -44.01 1.06 14.53
N PHE A 108 -44.30 0.36 15.62
CA PHE A 108 -45.40 -0.57 15.73
C PHE A 108 -46.73 0.20 15.68
N SER A 109 -47.37 0.25 14.51
CA SER A 109 -48.73 0.77 14.37
C SER A 109 -49.74 -0.30 14.80
N SER A 110 -50.23 -0.20 16.04
CA SER A 110 -51.42 -0.91 16.49
C SER A 110 -52.68 -0.19 16.04
N GLU A 111 -53.66 -0.98 15.63
CA GLU A 111 -54.94 -0.57 15.06
C GLU A 111 -55.85 0.03 16.14
N GLN A 112 -56.54 1.13 15.82
CA GLN A 112 -57.87 1.38 16.36
C GLN A 112 -58.66 2.40 15.52
N SER A 113 -59.84 1.93 15.14
CA SER A 113 -60.97 2.62 14.53
C SER A 113 -61.60 3.62 15.50
N ASP A 114 -61.96 4.82 15.06
CA ASP A 114 -63.32 5.36 15.29
C ASP A 114 -63.69 6.47 14.31
N SER A 115 -64.99 6.51 14.03
CA SER A 115 -65.76 7.30 13.09
C SER A 115 -66.27 8.60 13.74
N SER A 116 -66.36 9.71 13.01
CA SER A 116 -67.64 10.39 12.72
C SER A 116 -67.49 11.71 11.96
N ASP A 117 -68.42 11.82 11.01
CA ASP A 117 -68.95 12.91 10.17
C ASP A 117 -69.27 14.21 10.93
N TYR A 118 -69.09 15.41 10.32
CA TYR A 118 -70.05 16.54 10.19
C TYR A 118 -69.51 17.63 9.23
N GLU A 119 -70.46 18.20 8.49
CA GLU A 119 -70.39 19.14 7.36
C GLU A 119 -70.20 20.65 7.68
N GLU A 120 -69.89 21.38 6.60
CA GLU A 120 -70.31 22.75 6.25
C GLU A 120 -69.55 24.03 6.74
N ASP A 121 -68.93 24.69 5.74
CA ASP A 121 -68.94 26.11 5.36
C ASP A 121 -68.70 27.25 6.38
N SER A 122 -67.60 28.02 6.20
CA SER A 122 -67.61 29.38 5.62
C SER A 122 -66.30 30.15 5.94
N PRO A 123 -65.89 31.16 5.14
CA PRO A 123 -64.53 31.68 5.08
C PRO A 123 -64.32 32.98 5.90
N HIS A 124 -63.04 33.31 6.09
CA HIS A 124 -62.43 34.60 6.49
C HIS A 124 -61.76 34.63 7.87
N GLY A 125 -60.48 34.99 7.88
CA GLY A 125 -59.94 35.88 8.91
C GLY A 125 -58.76 35.36 9.71
N VAL A 126 -57.55 35.54 9.15
CA VAL A 126 -56.31 35.93 9.84
C VAL A 126 -56.12 35.46 11.30
N GLY A 127 -55.39 34.36 11.46
CA GLY A 127 -54.82 33.93 12.73
C GLY A 127 -53.38 33.45 12.53
N PHE A 128 -52.45 34.29 12.94
CA PHE A 128 -51.05 33.98 13.18
C PHE A 128 -50.94 32.71 14.03
N ASP A 129 -50.34 31.64 13.48
CA ASP A 129 -49.97 30.47 14.27
C ASP A 129 -48.45 30.33 14.32
N GLU A 130 -47.97 30.75 15.48
CA GLU A 130 -46.62 30.69 15.98
C GLU A 130 -46.43 29.31 16.62
N SER A 131 -46.14 28.27 15.85
CA SER A 131 -45.68 26.98 16.40
C SER A 131 -45.17 26.04 15.31
N ASN A 132 -43.92 26.22 14.90
CA ASN A 132 -43.07 25.09 14.48
C ASN A 132 -41.58 25.40 14.69
N ASN A 133 -41.26 26.11 15.77
CA ASN A 133 -39.89 26.49 16.14
C ASN A 133 -39.29 25.61 17.24
N LEU A 134 -39.77 24.38 17.42
CA LEU A 134 -39.16 23.48 18.39
C LEU A 134 -39.21 22.03 17.93
N LYS A 135 -38.32 21.72 16.98
CA LYS A 135 -37.60 20.44 16.84
C LYS A 135 -36.68 20.48 15.60
N ARG A 136 -35.83 21.51 15.52
CA ARG A 136 -34.65 21.44 14.67
C ARG A 136 -33.45 21.38 15.60
N GLY A 137 -32.99 20.15 15.84
CA GLY A 137 -31.67 19.93 16.40
C GLY A 137 -30.68 20.83 15.67
N VAL A 138 -29.85 21.51 16.45
CA VAL A 138 -28.86 22.48 16.01
C VAL A 138 -27.97 21.87 14.92
N ARG A 139 -28.34 22.10 13.66
CA ARG A 139 -27.45 22.03 12.50
C ARG A 139 -27.15 23.47 12.11
N ASN A 140 -26.09 24.02 12.69
CA ASN A 140 -25.63 25.36 12.38
C ASN A 140 -25.22 25.51 10.90
N ASP A 141 -24.95 24.41 10.19
CA ASP A 141 -24.43 24.45 8.83
C ASP A 141 -25.51 24.67 7.75
N THR A 142 -26.74 24.14 7.91
CA THR A 142 -27.82 24.36 6.94
C THR A 142 -28.45 25.75 7.05
N VAL A 143 -28.50 26.30 8.26
CA VAL A 143 -28.94 27.69 8.51
C VAL A 143 -27.93 28.70 7.94
N VAL A 144 -26.64 28.35 7.90
CA VAL A 144 -25.61 29.19 7.28
C VAL A 144 -25.63 29.09 5.75
N PHE A 145 -25.88 27.90 5.18
CA PHE A 145 -25.92 27.68 3.73
C PHE A 145 -27.05 28.47 3.03
N ALA A 146 -28.22 28.57 3.67
CA ALA A 146 -29.39 29.24 3.13
C ALA A 146 -29.57 30.69 3.63
N LYS A 147 -28.50 31.37 4.09
CA LYS A 147 -28.61 32.74 4.62
C LYS A 147 -29.22 33.75 3.64
N TRP A 148 -29.08 33.50 2.34
CA TRP A 148 -29.71 34.29 1.28
C TRP A 148 -31.24 34.09 1.20
N GLU A 149 -31.75 32.93 1.64
CA GLU A 149 -33.17 32.57 1.57
C GLU A 149 -34.05 33.42 2.49
N ASN A 150 -33.47 33.89 3.60
CA ASN A 150 -34.09 34.88 4.49
C ASN A 150 -34.53 36.15 3.76
N HIS A 151 -33.88 36.49 2.64
CA HIS A 151 -34.20 37.66 1.83
C HIS A 151 -35.03 37.33 0.57
N THR A 152 -35.23 36.06 0.21
CA THR A 152 -35.91 35.65 -1.04
C THR A 152 -37.18 34.82 -0.85
N ARG A 153 -37.74 34.76 0.37
CA ARG A 153 -39.04 34.12 0.69
C ARG A 153 -39.22 32.72 0.05
N GLY A 154 -38.15 31.91 0.04
CA GLY A 154 -38.19 30.55 -0.50
C GLY A 154 -38.27 30.40 -2.03
N ILE A 155 -38.16 31.49 -2.81
CA ILE A 155 -38.18 31.40 -4.28
C ILE A 155 -36.93 30.71 -4.81
N ALA A 156 -35.76 31.07 -4.30
CA ALA A 156 -34.50 30.51 -4.79
C ALA A 156 -34.27 29.06 -4.31
N SER A 157 -34.77 28.65 -3.14
CA SER A 157 -34.75 27.24 -2.73
C SER A 157 -35.65 26.38 -3.62
N LYS A 158 -36.83 26.87 -3.97
CA LYS A 158 -37.73 26.23 -4.95
C LYS A 158 -37.07 26.13 -6.34
N MET A 159 -36.35 27.16 -6.76
CA MET A 159 -35.62 27.13 -8.04
C MET A 159 -34.48 26.11 -8.02
N MET A 160 -33.69 26.04 -6.94
CA MET A 160 -32.62 25.06 -6.80
C MET A 160 -33.17 23.63 -6.78
N ALA A 161 -34.26 23.38 -6.05
CA ALA A 161 -34.93 22.07 -6.03
C ALA A 161 -35.41 21.66 -7.43
N ASN A 162 -36.00 22.59 -8.20
CA ASN A 162 -36.39 22.34 -9.59
C ASN A 162 -35.20 22.07 -10.52
N MET A 163 -34.03 22.62 -10.21
CA MET A 163 -32.77 22.33 -10.90
C MET A 163 -32.09 21.03 -10.40
N GLY A 164 -32.74 20.30 -9.50
CA GLY A 164 -32.27 19.01 -9.00
C GLY A 164 -31.38 19.09 -7.76
N TYR A 165 -31.32 20.23 -7.07
CA TYR A 165 -30.60 20.32 -5.79
C TYR A 165 -31.28 19.47 -4.72
N ARG A 166 -30.50 18.58 -4.09
CA ARG A 166 -30.90 17.82 -2.91
C ARG A 166 -29.90 18.09 -1.80
N GLU A 167 -30.35 18.23 -0.55
CA GLU A 167 -29.45 18.47 0.58
C GLU A 167 -28.35 17.39 0.62
N GLY A 168 -27.08 17.82 0.63
CA GLY A 168 -25.92 16.92 0.59
C GLY A 168 -25.54 16.38 -0.80
N MET A 169 -26.23 16.77 -1.87
CA MET A 169 -25.88 16.46 -3.26
C MET A 169 -25.64 17.74 -4.08
N GLY A 170 -24.87 17.60 -5.16
CA GLY A 170 -24.62 18.71 -6.06
C GLY A 170 -25.87 19.15 -6.82
N LEU A 171 -25.87 20.37 -7.36
CA LEU A 171 -26.92 20.82 -8.27
C LEU A 171 -26.98 19.96 -9.55
N GLY A 172 -28.18 19.61 -10.02
CA GLY A 172 -28.42 18.85 -11.25
C GLY A 172 -29.32 17.63 -11.03
N ALA A 173 -30.02 17.17 -12.07
CA ALA A 173 -31.03 16.11 -11.96
C ALA A 173 -30.52 14.78 -11.35
N SER A 174 -29.22 14.51 -11.47
CA SER A 174 -28.53 13.33 -10.93
C SER A 174 -27.56 13.66 -9.78
N GLY A 175 -27.60 14.89 -9.23
CA GLY A 175 -26.71 15.30 -8.14
C GLY A 175 -25.25 15.55 -8.53
N GLN A 176 -24.98 15.76 -9.83
CA GLN A 176 -23.63 15.89 -10.42
C GLN A 176 -22.87 17.18 -10.06
N GLY A 177 -23.53 18.16 -9.46
CA GLY A 177 -22.92 19.44 -9.13
C GLY A 177 -21.77 19.31 -8.11
N ILE A 178 -20.93 20.33 -8.08
CA ILE A 178 -19.79 20.37 -7.17
C ILE A 178 -20.32 20.60 -5.74
N LEU A 179 -20.02 19.65 -4.86
CA LEU A 179 -20.36 19.70 -3.44
C LEU A 179 -19.37 20.52 -2.62
N ASP A 180 -18.09 20.37 -2.94
CA ASP A 180 -17.03 21.01 -2.20
C ASP A 180 -16.84 22.46 -2.67
N PRO A 181 -16.66 23.43 -1.74
CA PRO A 181 -16.35 24.80 -2.10
C PRO A 181 -15.14 24.85 -3.03
N VAL A 182 -15.26 25.59 -4.14
CA VAL A 182 -14.14 25.80 -5.06
C VAL A 182 -13.02 26.49 -4.29
N ALA A 183 -11.92 25.77 -4.06
CA ALA A 183 -10.79 26.27 -3.30
C ALA A 183 -10.13 27.44 -4.04
N VAL A 184 -10.29 28.65 -3.51
CA VAL A 184 -9.65 29.84 -4.07
C VAL A 184 -8.20 29.87 -3.63
N LYS A 185 -7.28 29.69 -4.58
CA LYS A 185 -5.85 29.82 -4.34
C LYS A 185 -5.41 31.25 -4.62
N VAL A 186 -5.13 32.01 -3.57
CA VAL A 186 -4.59 33.35 -3.70
C VAL A 186 -3.18 33.27 -4.28
N LEU A 187 -2.97 33.92 -5.43
CA LEU A 187 -1.66 34.02 -6.06
C LEU A 187 -0.86 35.20 -5.49
N PRO A 188 0.49 35.12 -5.48
CA PRO A 188 1.35 36.24 -5.15
C PRO A 188 1.04 37.48 -6.01
N PRO A 189 1.22 38.70 -5.48
CA PRO A 189 1.00 39.93 -6.25
C PRO A 189 1.91 39.96 -7.49
N LYS A 190 1.38 40.46 -8.61
CA LYS A 190 2.04 40.58 -9.94
C LYS A 190 2.26 39.27 -10.71
N GLN A 191 1.61 38.17 -10.33
CA GLN A 191 1.64 36.92 -11.10
C GLN A 191 0.38 36.75 -11.96
N SER A 192 0.54 36.43 -13.25
CA SER A 192 -0.59 36.20 -14.16
C SER A 192 -1.24 34.82 -13.92
N LEU A 193 -2.52 34.71 -14.28
CA LEU A 193 -3.26 33.45 -14.22
C LEU A 193 -2.61 32.37 -15.11
N ASP A 194 -2.07 32.76 -16.27
CA ASP A 194 -1.37 31.87 -17.19
C ASP A 194 -0.20 31.14 -16.52
N HIS A 195 0.59 31.84 -15.70
CA HIS A 195 1.70 31.25 -14.96
C HIS A 195 1.21 30.27 -13.86
N ALA A 196 0.02 30.47 -13.30
CA ALA A 196 -0.55 29.56 -12.31
C ALA A 196 -1.03 28.25 -12.95
N VAL A 197 -1.61 28.31 -14.16
CA VAL A 197 -2.05 27.14 -14.93
C VAL A 197 -0.86 26.30 -15.37
N GLU A 198 0.21 26.93 -15.87
CA GLU A 198 1.43 26.23 -16.32
C GLU A 198 2.16 25.50 -15.18
N LEU A 199 2.15 26.09 -13.97
CA LEU A 199 2.65 25.43 -12.75
C LEU A 199 1.78 24.24 -12.31
N HIS A 200 0.47 24.22 -12.60
CA HIS A 200 -0.41 23.09 -12.28
C HIS A 200 -0.19 21.93 -13.27
N GLN A 201 -0.17 22.24 -14.57
CA GLN A 201 0.07 21.24 -15.62
C GLN A 201 1.45 20.58 -15.49
N SER A 202 2.49 21.34 -15.10
CA SER A 202 3.83 20.80 -14.88
C SER A 202 3.98 19.99 -13.59
N LYS A 203 3.06 20.11 -12.62
CA LYS A 203 3.02 19.31 -11.38
C LYS A 203 2.27 17.99 -11.58
N GLU A 204 1.12 18.01 -12.24
CA GLU A 204 0.34 16.80 -12.56
C GLU A 204 1.16 15.81 -13.41
N GLY A 205 1.97 16.31 -14.36
CA GLY A 205 2.90 15.46 -15.14
C GLY A 205 4.13 14.95 -14.38
N LYS A 206 4.45 15.49 -13.19
CA LYS A 206 5.59 15.08 -12.35
C LYS A 206 5.17 14.07 -11.28
N ASP A 207 3.97 14.15 -10.73
CA ASP A 207 3.48 13.22 -9.70
C ASP A 207 3.25 11.80 -10.25
N GLU A 208 2.79 11.66 -11.50
CA GLU A 208 2.73 10.37 -12.18
C GLU A 208 4.12 9.71 -12.36
N LYS A 209 5.15 10.52 -12.63
CA LYS A 209 6.53 10.04 -12.86
C LYS A 209 7.29 9.77 -11.55
N GLN A 210 6.92 10.41 -10.44
CA GLN A 210 7.55 10.16 -9.14
C GLN A 210 7.02 8.90 -8.43
N ARG A 211 5.73 8.56 -8.59
CA ARG A 211 5.17 7.30 -8.03
C ARG A 211 5.87 6.04 -8.55
N LYS A 212 6.36 6.03 -9.80
CA LYS A 212 7.06 4.87 -10.39
C LYS A 212 8.56 4.76 -10.04
N LYS A 213 9.20 5.79 -9.46
CA LYS A 213 10.67 5.83 -9.28
C LYS A 213 11.17 5.61 -7.84
N ARG A 214 10.30 5.51 -6.82
CA ARG A 214 10.73 5.41 -5.41
C ARG A 214 10.92 3.98 -4.87
N SER A 215 10.59 2.90 -5.61
CA SER A 215 10.65 1.53 -5.06
C SER A 215 11.92 0.71 -5.38
N ARG A 216 12.83 1.21 -6.22
CA ARG A 216 13.92 0.36 -6.78
C ARG A 216 15.20 0.29 -5.94
N GLY A 217 15.38 1.14 -4.93
CA GLY A 217 16.61 1.20 -4.12
C GLY A 217 16.63 0.31 -2.87
N GLY A 218 15.48 0.14 -2.19
CA GLY A 218 15.41 -0.58 -0.91
C GLY A 218 15.18 -2.08 -1.02
N ARG A 219 14.52 -2.53 -2.09
CA ARG A 219 14.12 -3.93 -2.28
C ARG A 219 15.31 -4.87 -2.43
N ARG A 220 16.29 -4.52 -3.28
CA ARG A 220 17.53 -5.32 -3.47
C ARG A 220 18.35 -5.49 -2.19
N LYS A 221 18.40 -4.47 -1.31
CA LYS A 221 19.15 -4.54 -0.04
C LYS A 221 18.43 -5.42 0.99
N ARG A 222 17.10 -5.40 1.01
CA ARG A 222 16.28 -6.24 1.91
C ARG A 222 16.28 -7.70 1.44
N GLU A 223 16.19 -7.92 0.13
CA GLU A 223 16.21 -9.25 -0.49
C GLU A 223 17.58 -9.93 -0.35
N LYS A 224 18.69 -9.18 -0.48
CA LYS A 224 20.04 -9.70 -0.20
C LYS A 224 20.20 -10.15 1.25
N LYS A 225 19.70 -9.36 2.22
CA LYS A 225 19.72 -9.73 3.64
C LYS A 225 18.90 -10.98 3.94
N PHE A 226 17.73 -11.11 3.32
CA PHE A 226 16.87 -12.28 3.52
C PHE A 226 17.49 -13.55 2.91
N ALA A 227 18.08 -13.45 1.72
CA ALA A 227 18.78 -14.57 1.09
C ALA A 227 20.02 -15.02 1.89
N GLU A 228 20.74 -14.08 2.51
CA GLU A 228 21.92 -14.37 3.34
C GLU A 228 21.52 -15.04 4.67
N ALA A 229 20.41 -14.62 5.28
CA ALA A 229 19.86 -15.27 6.47
C ALA A 229 19.38 -16.70 6.18
N VAL A 230 18.77 -16.94 5.02
CA VAL A 230 18.34 -18.29 4.60
C VAL A 230 19.53 -19.21 4.34
N ARG A 231 20.64 -18.70 3.79
CA ARG A 231 21.87 -19.49 3.62
C ARG A 231 22.54 -19.81 4.96
N ALA A 232 22.65 -18.82 5.86
CA ALA A 232 23.21 -19.05 7.18
C ALA A 232 22.42 -20.10 7.99
N ALA A 233 21.09 -20.10 7.88
CA ALA A 233 20.25 -21.12 8.53
C ALA A 233 20.49 -22.53 7.97
N ARG A 234 20.71 -22.66 6.64
CA ARG A 234 21.04 -23.96 6.01
C ARG A 234 22.44 -24.43 6.38
N ASP A 235 23.42 -23.53 6.43
CA ASP A 235 24.79 -23.86 6.83
C ASP A 235 24.85 -24.30 8.31
N GLU A 236 24.04 -23.69 9.19
CA GLU A 236 23.92 -24.16 10.59
C GLU A 236 23.25 -25.53 10.68
N GLU A 237 22.24 -25.81 9.85
CA GLU A 237 21.56 -27.11 9.80
C GLU A 237 22.47 -28.20 9.23
N GLU A 238 23.28 -27.92 8.20
CA GLU A 238 24.30 -28.81 7.64
C GLU A 238 25.49 -29.03 8.57
N SER A 239 25.79 -28.09 9.47
CA SER A 239 26.86 -28.23 10.47
C SER A 239 26.48 -29.11 11.67
N ARG A 240 25.20 -29.46 11.81
CA ARG A 240 24.78 -30.42 12.84
C ARG A 240 25.30 -31.79 12.45
N PRO A 241 26.05 -32.49 13.33
CA PRO A 241 26.62 -33.78 13.00
C PRO A 241 25.50 -34.79 12.73
N ASP A 242 25.32 -35.13 11.46
CA ASP A 242 24.37 -36.14 10.97
C ASP A 242 24.83 -37.54 11.40
N VAL A 243 23.90 -38.47 11.60
CA VAL A 243 24.15 -39.85 12.04
C VAL A 243 25.17 -40.54 11.14
N PHE A 244 25.17 -40.21 9.84
CA PHE A 244 26.13 -40.71 8.86
C PHE A 244 27.55 -40.12 9.04
N SER A 245 27.68 -38.89 9.53
CA SER A 245 29.00 -38.32 9.86
C SER A 245 29.64 -39.02 11.06
N LEU A 246 28.84 -39.45 12.04
CA LEU A 246 29.28 -40.22 13.19
C LEU A 246 29.78 -41.62 12.78
N ILE A 247 29.04 -42.30 11.90
CA ILE A 247 29.40 -43.62 11.36
C ILE A 247 30.70 -43.53 10.54
N ASN A 248 30.82 -42.50 9.69
CA ASN A 248 32.03 -42.29 8.89
C ASN A 248 33.26 -42.00 9.75
N ASN A 249 33.09 -41.28 10.87
CA ASN A 249 34.18 -41.04 11.82
C ASN A 249 34.56 -42.31 12.59
N GLN A 250 33.59 -43.13 13.02
CA GLN A 250 33.85 -44.40 13.71
C GLN A 250 34.51 -45.44 12.80
N LEU A 251 34.15 -45.50 11.52
CA LEU A 251 34.80 -46.37 10.53
C LEU A 251 36.23 -45.91 10.20
N ARG A 252 36.52 -44.59 10.23
CA ARG A 252 37.88 -44.07 10.04
C ARG A 252 38.81 -44.47 11.18
N VAL A 253 38.34 -44.37 12.42
CA VAL A 253 39.11 -44.72 13.61
C VAL A 253 39.39 -46.24 13.66
N HIS A 254 38.44 -47.07 13.20
CA HIS A 254 38.64 -48.52 13.16
C HIS A 254 39.58 -49.00 12.03
N HIS A 255 39.75 -48.22 10.96
CA HIS A 255 40.74 -48.49 9.92
C HIS A 255 42.15 -48.03 10.31
N GLU A 256 42.27 -46.97 11.12
CA GLU A 256 43.56 -46.47 11.64
C GLU A 256 44.17 -47.39 12.71
N THR A 257 43.36 -48.14 13.46
CA THR A 257 43.86 -49.09 14.49
C THR A 257 44.31 -50.44 13.94
N ILE A 258 43.96 -50.80 12.70
CA ILE A 258 44.27 -52.13 12.12
C ILE A 258 45.44 -52.07 11.13
N ASN A 259 45.68 -50.94 10.45
CA ASN A 259 46.77 -50.80 9.49
C ASN A 259 47.62 -49.56 9.76
N GLY A 260 48.66 -49.73 10.58
CA GLY A 260 49.68 -48.72 10.84
C GLY A 260 50.54 -48.44 9.61
N SER A 261 50.11 -47.50 8.77
CA SER A 261 50.91 -46.97 7.66
C SER A 261 50.69 -45.47 7.51
N SER A 262 51.78 -44.72 7.65
CA SER A 262 51.92 -43.27 7.52
C SER A 262 51.23 -42.64 6.29
N PRO A 263 50.70 -41.41 6.36
CA PRO A 263 50.16 -40.73 5.20
C PRO A 263 51.30 -40.11 4.38
N LYS A 264 51.63 -40.72 3.23
CA LYS A 264 52.17 -39.99 2.07
C LYS A 264 50.97 -39.54 1.23
N MET A 265 50.51 -38.29 1.39
CA MET A 265 49.54 -37.72 0.45
C MET A 265 50.26 -37.04 -0.70
N GLN A 266 50.04 -37.65 -1.85
CA GLN A 266 50.40 -37.24 -3.20
C GLN A 266 49.82 -35.87 -3.53
N GLN A 267 50.61 -35.07 -4.25
CA GLN A 267 50.14 -33.91 -4.97
C GLN A 267 49.10 -34.34 -6.00
N HIS A 268 47.82 -34.10 -5.70
CA HIS A 268 46.79 -34.13 -6.73
C HIS A 268 46.89 -32.82 -7.52
N LYS A 269 47.43 -32.90 -8.74
CA LYS A 269 47.26 -31.89 -9.79
C LYS A 269 45.75 -31.66 -9.96
N GLY A 270 45.24 -30.61 -9.33
CA GLY A 270 43.94 -30.06 -9.65
C GLY A 270 44.01 -29.47 -11.05
N SER A 271 43.46 -30.17 -12.04
CA SER A 271 43.16 -29.59 -13.33
C SER A 271 42.36 -28.31 -13.10
N VAL A 272 42.87 -27.21 -13.64
CA VAL A 272 42.18 -25.92 -13.69
C VAL A 272 40.86 -26.19 -14.42
N LYS A 273 39.76 -26.32 -13.65
CA LYS A 273 38.42 -26.24 -14.22
C LYS A 273 38.28 -24.83 -14.75
N GLU A 274 38.52 -24.66 -16.04
CA GLU A 274 38.13 -23.47 -16.79
C GLU A 274 36.71 -23.10 -16.33
N LYS A 275 36.55 -21.93 -15.74
CA LYS A 275 35.23 -21.41 -15.40
C LYS A 275 34.45 -21.35 -16.71
N LYS A 276 33.53 -22.29 -16.89
CA LYS A 276 32.69 -22.36 -18.09
C LYS A 276 31.91 -21.05 -18.20
N ILE A 277 32.36 -20.15 -19.06
CA ILE A 277 31.67 -18.90 -19.35
C ILE A 277 30.31 -19.29 -19.94
N SER A 278 29.26 -18.91 -19.23
CA SER A 278 27.88 -19.22 -19.58
C SER A 278 27.28 -18.08 -20.41
N ARG A 279 26.21 -18.35 -21.16
CA ARG A 279 25.47 -17.31 -21.90
C ARG A 279 24.95 -16.19 -20.99
N ARG A 280 24.77 -16.45 -19.69
CA ARG A 280 24.40 -15.42 -18.70
C ARG A 280 25.54 -14.45 -18.41
N ASP A 281 26.79 -14.92 -18.46
CA ASP A 281 27.97 -14.08 -18.22
C ASP A 281 28.19 -13.10 -19.39
N LEU A 282 27.86 -13.50 -20.62
CA LEU A 282 27.86 -12.58 -21.78
C LEU A 282 26.91 -11.39 -21.59
N VAL A 283 25.71 -11.64 -21.04
CA VAL A 283 24.73 -10.57 -20.74
C VAL A 283 25.25 -9.63 -19.65
N ALA A 284 26.00 -10.15 -18.67
CA ALA A 284 26.63 -9.32 -17.66
C ALA A 284 27.68 -8.38 -18.27
N TYR A 285 28.52 -8.88 -19.19
CA TYR A 285 29.47 -8.04 -19.93
C TYR A 285 28.77 -6.97 -20.79
N ASP A 286 27.65 -7.30 -21.43
CA ASP A 286 26.84 -6.34 -22.19
C ASP A 286 26.32 -5.19 -21.32
N ASP A 287 25.82 -5.50 -20.12
CA ASP A 287 25.32 -4.48 -19.20
C ASP A 287 26.45 -3.61 -18.64
N GLU A 288 27.62 -4.18 -18.36
CA GLU A 288 28.82 -3.43 -17.95
C GLU A 288 29.29 -2.46 -19.04
N ILE A 289 29.27 -2.88 -20.31
CA ILE A 289 29.62 -2.03 -21.46
C ILE A 289 28.60 -0.89 -21.62
N LYS A 290 27.30 -1.14 -21.48
CA LYS A 290 26.27 -0.08 -21.51
C LYS A 290 26.50 0.94 -20.41
N ASP A 291 26.78 0.50 -19.19
CA ASP A 291 27.06 1.37 -18.05
C ASP A 291 28.35 2.20 -18.25
N LEU A 292 29.38 1.62 -18.87
CA LEU A 292 30.60 2.35 -19.25
C LEU A 292 30.33 3.39 -20.34
N ARG A 293 29.55 3.06 -21.38
CA ARG A 293 29.16 3.99 -22.45
C ARG A 293 28.39 5.20 -21.89
N VAL A 294 27.43 4.97 -21.01
CA VAL A 294 26.67 6.06 -20.35
C VAL A 294 27.60 6.95 -19.50
N ARG A 295 28.59 6.36 -18.83
CA ARG A 295 29.59 7.13 -18.05
C ARG A 295 30.48 7.97 -18.95
N VAL A 296 30.91 7.45 -20.11
CA VAL A 296 31.71 8.20 -21.09
C VAL A 296 30.94 9.43 -21.57
N VAL A 297 29.68 9.29 -21.97
CA VAL A 297 28.84 10.43 -22.43
C VAL A 297 28.71 11.50 -21.33
N LYS A 298 28.46 11.09 -20.08
CA LYS A 298 28.37 12.04 -18.96
C LYS A 298 29.68 12.77 -18.68
N LEU A 299 30.82 12.07 -18.80
CA LEU A 299 32.14 12.68 -18.61
C LEU A 299 32.50 13.60 -19.77
N GLU A 300 32.13 13.26 -21.01
CA GLU A 300 32.26 14.13 -22.18
C GLU A 300 31.45 15.42 -22.03
N GLU A 301 30.20 15.33 -21.57
CA GLU A 301 29.40 16.51 -21.24
C GLU A 301 30.04 17.36 -20.13
N MET A 302 30.58 16.72 -19.09
CA MET A 302 31.25 17.42 -17.99
C MET A 302 32.51 18.14 -18.45
N VAL A 303 33.31 17.50 -19.31
CA VAL A 303 34.48 18.12 -19.95
C VAL A 303 34.04 19.30 -20.83
N ASN A 304 32.94 19.17 -21.56
CA ASN A 304 32.44 20.24 -22.42
C ASN A 304 31.90 21.45 -21.65
N ARG A 305 31.26 21.24 -20.50
CA ARG A 305 30.75 22.31 -19.63
C ARG A 305 31.87 23.06 -18.91
N ASN A 306 32.94 22.36 -18.53
CA ASN A 306 33.99 22.90 -17.67
C ASN A 306 35.25 23.34 -18.45
N LYS A 307 35.15 23.64 -19.75
CA LYS A 307 36.29 24.07 -20.60
C LYS A 307 37.05 25.28 -20.05
N ASN A 308 36.35 26.15 -19.31
CA ASN A 308 36.91 27.39 -18.79
C ASN A 308 37.63 27.21 -17.44
N GLU A 309 37.36 26.11 -16.72
CA GLU A 309 37.96 25.80 -15.43
C GLU A 309 39.06 24.75 -15.59
N LYS A 310 40.32 25.19 -15.73
CA LYS A 310 41.47 24.32 -16.06
C LYS A 310 41.61 23.09 -15.16
N ALA A 311 41.56 23.27 -13.83
CA ALA A 311 41.73 22.17 -12.88
C ALA A 311 40.62 21.11 -12.97
N VAL A 312 39.38 21.56 -13.16
CA VAL A 312 38.21 20.67 -13.28
C VAL A 312 38.20 19.97 -14.65
N PHE A 313 38.56 20.70 -15.71
CA PHE A 313 38.71 20.16 -17.05
C PHE A 313 39.76 19.04 -17.11
N GLU A 314 40.95 19.27 -16.54
CA GLU A 314 42.03 18.26 -16.51
C GLU A 314 41.65 17.02 -15.70
N ALA A 315 40.98 17.20 -14.55
CA ALA A 315 40.49 16.08 -13.75
C ALA A 315 39.38 15.29 -14.47
N ALA A 316 38.45 16.00 -15.14
CA ALA A 316 37.38 15.41 -15.93
C ALA A 316 37.93 14.64 -17.14
N MET A 317 38.92 15.21 -17.83
CA MET A 317 39.56 14.60 -18.99
C MET A 317 40.36 13.35 -18.63
N ARG A 318 41.07 13.35 -17.48
CA ARG A 318 41.74 12.14 -16.98
C ARG A 318 40.75 11.00 -16.72
N LYS A 319 39.65 11.29 -16.01
CA LYS A 319 38.58 10.31 -15.76
C LYS A 319 37.91 9.83 -17.05
N LEU A 320 37.69 10.72 -18.01
CA LEU A 320 37.16 10.38 -19.32
C LEU A 320 38.10 9.39 -20.05
N ASN A 321 39.40 9.66 -20.07
CA ASN A 321 40.37 8.77 -20.70
C ASN A 321 40.47 7.41 -19.99
N GLU A 322 40.42 7.37 -18.66
CA GLU A 322 40.38 6.13 -17.88
C GLU A 322 39.12 5.31 -18.18
N THR A 323 37.95 5.96 -18.23
CA THR A 323 36.68 5.27 -18.55
C THR A 323 36.61 4.78 -19.99
N ARG A 324 37.18 5.52 -20.96
CA ARG A 324 37.33 5.04 -22.35
C ARG A 324 38.26 3.82 -22.44
N LYS A 325 39.37 3.80 -21.69
CA LYS A 325 40.26 2.63 -21.60
C LYS A 325 39.54 1.42 -20.98
N ALA A 326 38.79 1.64 -19.90
CA ALA A 326 38.00 0.59 -19.26
C ALA A 326 36.91 0.04 -20.19
N LEU A 327 36.25 0.90 -20.97
CA LEU A 327 35.29 0.51 -22.00
C LEU A 327 35.95 -0.40 -23.05
N ALA A 328 37.10 0.01 -23.59
CA ALA A 328 37.83 -0.80 -24.57
C ALA A 328 38.25 -2.18 -24.01
N GLN A 329 38.67 -2.22 -22.73
CA GLN A 329 39.00 -3.48 -22.05
C GLN A 329 37.77 -4.38 -21.85
N ALA A 330 36.63 -3.80 -21.47
CA ALA A 330 35.39 -4.55 -21.31
C ALA A 330 34.86 -5.10 -22.65
N GLU A 331 34.93 -4.31 -23.72
CA GLU A 331 34.57 -4.76 -25.08
C GLU A 331 35.51 -5.88 -25.56
N ALA A 332 36.82 -5.80 -25.29
CA ALA A 332 37.77 -6.86 -25.61
C ALA A 332 37.51 -8.16 -24.80
N ALA A 333 37.17 -8.03 -23.52
CA ALA A 333 36.79 -9.16 -22.67
C ALA A 333 35.50 -9.83 -23.16
N GLN A 334 34.50 -9.04 -23.55
CA GLN A 334 33.27 -9.56 -24.15
C GLN A 334 33.54 -10.26 -25.49
N ALA A 335 34.39 -9.69 -26.35
CA ALA A 335 34.75 -10.30 -27.63
C ALA A 335 35.44 -11.66 -27.41
N SER A 336 36.34 -11.75 -26.44
CA SER A 336 37.05 -12.99 -26.09
C SER A 336 36.09 -14.03 -25.50
N ALA A 337 35.20 -13.62 -24.58
CA ALA A 337 34.19 -14.47 -23.98
C ALA A 337 33.17 -14.99 -25.01
N SER A 338 32.72 -14.13 -25.93
CA SER A 338 31.78 -14.53 -27.00
C SER A 338 32.42 -15.50 -27.99
N HIS A 339 33.70 -15.28 -28.35
CA HIS A 339 34.46 -16.20 -29.16
C HIS A 339 34.60 -17.57 -28.49
N GLU A 340 34.96 -17.62 -27.19
CA GLU A 340 35.08 -18.86 -26.41
C GLU A 340 33.74 -19.63 -26.28
N VAL A 341 32.63 -18.93 -26.07
CA VAL A 341 31.30 -19.55 -26.04
C VAL A 341 30.97 -20.12 -27.42
N SER A 342 31.23 -19.37 -28.50
CA SER A 342 30.96 -19.81 -29.86
C SER A 342 31.83 -20.99 -30.30
N SER A 343 33.10 -21.04 -29.90
CA SER A 343 34.01 -22.16 -30.22
C SER A 343 33.56 -23.43 -29.50
N ARG A 344 33.23 -23.34 -28.20
CA ARG A 344 32.68 -24.46 -27.44
C ARG A 344 31.33 -24.94 -27.99
N GLU A 345 30.49 -24.05 -28.48
CA GLU A 345 29.24 -24.45 -29.14
C GLU A 345 29.50 -25.18 -30.46
N LYS A 346 30.48 -24.76 -31.25
CA LYS A 346 30.92 -25.47 -32.46
C LYS A 346 31.48 -26.85 -32.10
N GLU A 347 32.39 -26.95 -31.12
CA GLU A 347 32.94 -28.23 -30.65
C GLU A 347 31.86 -29.21 -30.20
N LYS A 348 30.86 -28.73 -29.43
CA LYS A 348 29.71 -29.56 -29.04
C LYS A 348 28.84 -30.00 -30.21
N ARG A 349 28.81 -29.26 -31.33
CA ARG A 349 28.10 -29.69 -32.55
C ARG A 349 28.88 -30.78 -33.27
N TRP A 350 30.21 -30.68 -33.31
CA TRP A 350 31.07 -31.73 -33.88
C TRP A 350 30.98 -33.04 -33.09
N LEU A 351 30.94 -32.97 -31.76
CA LEU A 351 30.84 -34.15 -30.86
C LEU A 351 29.45 -34.82 -30.81
N LYS A 352 28.45 -34.29 -31.53
CA LYS A 352 27.09 -34.85 -31.60
C LYS A 352 26.87 -35.79 -32.79
N PHE A 353 27.86 -35.87 -33.68
CA PHE A 353 27.97 -36.85 -34.75
C PHE A 353 29.16 -37.77 -34.43
#